data_AF-E5L927-F1
#
_entry.id   AF-E5L927-F1
#
_cell.length_a   1.000
_cell.length_b   1.000
_cell.length_c   1.000
_cell.angle_alpha   90.00
_cell.angle_beta   90.00
_cell.angle_gamma   90.00
#
_symmetry.space_group_name_H-M   'P 1'
#
loop_
_entity.id
_entity.type
_entity.pdbx_description
1 polymer ?
#
loop_
_entity_poly.entity_id
_entity_poly.type
_entity_poly.pdbx_seq_one_letter_code
_entity_poly.pdbx_strand_id
1 'polypeptide(L)'
;IELNVDKGEVVTLIGRSGSGKTTLLRMINALEIPTEGNVSVNGESYTANNKKSQISVRKQSGMVFQSYNLFPHKSALENVMEGLVTVKKMSKADAKERAMGLLEKVGLTSVKDQRPHALSGGQQQRVAIARALAMNPQVMLFDEPTSALDPELVNDVLRVIKEL
;
A
#
# COMPACT_ATOMS: atom_id res chain seq x y z
N ILE A 1 9.85 -7.04 20.42
CA ILE A 1 8.74 -7.64 19.64
C ILE A 1 9.37 -8.69 18.75
N GLU A 2 8.87 -9.91 18.78
CA GLU A 2 9.30 -10.98 17.88
C GLU A 2 8.06 -11.43 17.10
N LEU A 3 8.17 -11.44 15.77
CA LEU A 3 7.07 -11.74 14.86
C LEU A 3 7.65 -12.39 13.61
N ASN A 4 7.15 -13.56 13.27
CA ASN A 4 7.42 -14.24 12.01
C ASN A 4 6.08 -14.41 11.29
N VAL A 5 6.08 -14.15 9.98
CA VAL A 5 4.89 -14.25 9.13
C VAL A 5 5.29 -14.99 7.87
N ASP A 6 4.64 -16.12 7.61
CA ASP A 6 4.91 -16.95 6.46
C ASP A 6 4.19 -16.43 5.21
N LYS A 7 4.70 -16.82 4.04
CA LYS A 7 4.11 -16.41 2.77
C LYS A 7 2.67 -16.93 2.64
N GLY A 8 1.74 -16.00 2.38
CA GLY A 8 0.32 -16.29 2.23
C GLY A 8 -0.46 -16.20 3.54
N GLU A 9 0.20 -15.97 4.68
CA GLU A 9 -0.49 -15.71 5.93
C GLU A 9 -1.15 -14.34 5.96
N VAL A 10 -2.31 -14.27 6.60
CA VAL A 10 -3.02 -13.02 6.90
C VAL A 10 -2.97 -12.80 8.41
N VAL A 11 -2.19 -11.81 8.84
CA VAL A 11 -2.00 -11.48 10.26
C VAL A 11 -2.65 -10.14 10.58
N THR A 12 -3.44 -10.10 11.65
CA THR A 12 -4.07 -8.86 12.14
C THR A 12 -3.41 -8.43 13.46
N LEU A 13 -2.93 -7.19 13.51
CA LEU A 13 -2.38 -6.59 14.73
C LEU A 13 -3.47 -5.81 15.46
N ILE A 14 -3.83 -6.25 16.67
CA ILE A 14 -4.87 -5.62 17.50
C ILE A 14 -4.21 -5.00 18.74
N GLY A 15 -4.61 -3.78 19.09
CA GLY A 15 -4.11 -3.07 20.26
C GLY A 15 -4.71 -1.68 20.40
N ARG A 16 -4.64 -1.10 21.60
CA ARG A 16 -5.15 0.25 21.89
C ARG A 16 -4.48 1.32 21.01
N SER A 17 -5.10 2.49 20.88
CA SER A 17 -4.44 3.64 20.25
C SER A 17 -3.11 3.93 20.97
N GLY A 18 -2.07 4.28 20.20
CA GLY A 18 -0.73 4.52 20.72
C GLY A 18 0.11 3.27 21.06
N SER A 19 -0.41 2.04 20.85
CA SER A 19 0.33 0.81 21.18
C SER A 19 1.47 0.45 20.21
N GLY A 20 1.80 1.32 19.24
CA GLY A 20 2.92 1.10 18.30
C GLY A 20 2.60 0.28 17.04
N LYS A 21 1.33 -0.01 16.72
CA LYS A 21 0.93 -0.81 15.53
C LYS A 21 1.44 -0.20 14.22
N THR A 22 1.16 1.08 14.00
CA THR A 22 1.62 1.85 12.83
C THR A 22 3.14 1.91 12.77
N THR A 23 3.81 2.08 13.92
CA THR A 23 5.28 2.07 14.01
C THR A 23 5.85 0.72 13.55
N LEU A 24 5.26 -0.39 14.01
CA LEU A 24 5.67 -1.74 13.60
C LEU A 24 5.48 -1.95 12.09
N LEU A 25 4.32 -1.57 11.53
CA LEU A 25 4.07 -1.64 10.08
C LEU A 25 5.07 -0.80 9.28
N ARG A 26 5.40 0.41 9.77
CA ARG A 26 6.40 1.28 9.13
C ARG A 26 7.81 0.72 9.23
N MET A 27 8.16 0.00 10.28
CA MET A 27 9.43 -0.72 10.36
C MET A 27 9.47 -1.85 9.32
N ILE A 28 8.42 -2.65 9.16
CA ILE A 28 8.35 -3.68 8.11
C ILE A 28 8.60 -3.08 6.71
N ASN A 29 8.09 -1.87 6.45
CA ASN A 29 8.28 -1.14 5.18
C ASN A 29 9.55 -0.27 5.10
N ALA A 30 10.46 -0.34 6.08
CA ALA A 30 11.64 0.51 6.20
C ALA A 30 11.35 2.03 6.09
N LEU A 31 10.20 2.47 6.59
CA LEU A 31 9.83 3.88 6.78
C LEU A 31 10.23 4.38 8.17
N GLU A 32 10.28 3.47 9.14
CA GLU A 32 10.85 3.68 10.46
C GLU A 32 12.02 2.72 10.66
N ILE A 33 13.05 3.17 11.37
CA ILE A 33 14.23 2.36 11.65
C ILE A 33 14.14 1.85 13.09
N PRO A 34 14.21 0.53 13.33
CA PRO A 34 14.23 0.01 14.69
C PRO A 34 15.50 0.48 15.40
N THR A 35 15.36 0.88 16.68
CA THR A 35 16.52 1.21 17.52
C THR A 35 17.38 -0.02 17.80
N GLU A 36 16.74 -1.18 17.96
CA GLU A 36 17.37 -2.47 18.20
C GLU A 36 16.65 -3.59 17.44
N GLY A 37 17.36 -4.68 17.17
CA GLY A 37 16.85 -5.83 16.44
C GLY A 37 16.98 -5.69 14.92
N ASN A 38 16.42 -6.66 14.19
CA ASN A 38 16.50 -6.73 12.75
C ASN A 38 15.12 -6.95 12.14
N VAL A 39 14.92 -6.42 10.94
CA VAL A 39 13.70 -6.64 10.14
C VAL A 39 14.13 -7.16 8.79
N SER A 40 13.51 -8.24 8.34
CA SER A 40 13.71 -8.82 7.02
C SER A 40 12.39 -9.07 6.31
N VAL A 41 12.32 -8.74 5.03
CA VAL A 41 11.18 -9.02 4.16
C VAL A 41 11.68 -9.83 2.98
N ASN A 42 11.13 -11.04 2.79
CA ASN A 42 11.49 -11.93 1.69
C ASN A 42 13.02 -12.12 1.55
N GLY A 43 13.68 -12.37 2.69
CA GLY A 43 15.13 -12.61 2.76
C GLY A 43 16.02 -11.37 2.72
N GLU A 44 15.48 -10.17 2.48
CA GLU A 44 16.25 -8.92 2.50
C GLU A 44 16.06 -8.15 3.82
N SER A 45 17.17 -7.74 4.44
CA SER A 45 17.18 -6.86 5.62
C SER A 45 17.67 -5.45 5.28
N TYR A 46 17.39 -4.49 6.16
CA TYR A 46 17.89 -3.13 6.04
C TYR A 46 18.54 -2.63 7.33
N THR A 47 19.39 -1.62 7.22
CA THR A 47 20.03 -0.96 8.37
C THR A 47 19.85 0.55 8.34
N ALA A 48 20.01 1.21 9.49
CA ALA A 48 19.89 2.66 9.64
C ALA A 48 20.78 3.44 8.65
N ASN A 49 22.02 2.97 8.49
CA ASN A 49 23.05 3.68 7.73
C ASN A 49 23.09 3.31 6.23
N ASN A 50 22.23 2.38 5.78
CA ASN A 50 22.22 1.91 4.40
C ASN A 50 20.88 2.22 3.72
N LYS A 51 20.79 3.42 3.13
CA LYS A 51 19.61 3.87 2.39
C LYS A 51 19.27 2.98 1.19
N LYS A 52 20.25 2.36 0.55
CA LYS A 52 20.00 1.43 -0.58
C LYS A 52 19.24 0.20 -0.11
N SER A 53 19.63 -0.38 1.02
CA SER A 53 18.93 -1.53 1.62
C SER A 53 17.48 -1.18 2.02
N GLN A 54 17.26 -0.01 2.62
CA GLN A 54 15.92 0.48 2.97
C GLN A 54 15.03 0.62 1.74
N ILE A 55 15.55 1.18 0.65
CA ILE A 55 14.82 1.30 -0.61
C ILE A 55 14.53 -0.07 -1.23
N SER A 56 15.47 -1.03 -1.10
CA SER A 56 15.29 -2.39 -1.61
C SER A 56 14.11 -3.08 -0.92
N VAL A 57 14.10 -3.09 0.42
CA VAL A 57 13.01 -3.65 1.23
C VAL A 57 11.69 -2.95 0.92
N ARG A 58 11.68 -1.60 0.87
CA ARG A 58 10.46 -0.82 0.56
C ARG A 58 9.87 -1.14 -0.81
N LYS A 59 10.68 -1.55 -1.79
CA LYS A 59 10.18 -1.96 -3.13
C LYS A 59 9.48 -3.31 -3.10
N GLN A 60 9.71 -4.11 -2.07
CA GLN A 60 9.08 -5.41 -1.88
C GLN A 60 7.78 -5.33 -1.08
N SER A 61 7.48 -4.20 -0.44
CA SER A 61 6.29 -4.01 0.38
C SER A 61 5.33 -2.99 -0.24
N GLY A 62 4.05 -3.32 -0.23
CA GLY A 62 2.96 -2.40 -0.54
C GLY A 62 2.38 -1.89 0.76
N MET A 63 2.18 -0.58 0.89
CA MET A 63 1.56 -0.01 2.09
C MET A 63 0.33 0.82 1.73
N VAL A 64 -0.75 0.54 2.45
CA VAL A 64 -1.99 1.30 2.40
C VAL A 64 -2.10 2.05 3.73
N PHE A 65 -2.00 3.38 3.65
CA PHE A 65 -1.99 4.26 4.81
C PHE A 65 -3.40 4.61 5.27
N GLN A 66 -3.55 4.90 6.56
CA GLN A 66 -4.80 5.35 7.17
C GLN A 66 -5.45 6.55 6.44
N SER A 67 -4.66 7.55 6.02
CA SER A 67 -5.16 8.75 5.34
C SER A 67 -5.10 8.68 3.80
N TYR A 68 -5.03 7.48 3.20
CA TYR A 68 -4.91 7.18 1.75
C TYR A 68 -3.61 7.68 1.10
N ASN A 69 -3.12 8.87 1.47
CA ASN A 69 -1.94 9.56 0.96
C ASN A 69 -1.92 9.65 -0.58
N LEU A 70 -3.07 9.84 -1.21
CA LEU A 70 -3.16 10.06 -2.67
C LEU A 70 -2.56 11.41 -3.03
N PHE A 71 -1.95 11.50 -4.21
CA PHE A 71 -1.48 12.76 -4.78
C PHE A 71 -2.70 13.59 -5.23
N PRO A 72 -2.99 14.74 -4.59
CA PRO A 72 -4.25 15.47 -4.80
C PRO A 72 -4.36 16.09 -6.19
N HIS A 73 -3.22 16.35 -6.84
CA HIS A 73 -3.13 16.94 -8.17
C HIS A 73 -3.23 15.90 -9.30
N LYS A 74 -3.21 14.60 -8.99
CA LYS A 74 -3.24 13.49 -9.94
C LYS A 74 -4.61 12.79 -9.93
N SER A 75 -5.05 12.28 -11.06
CA SER A 75 -6.25 11.43 -11.14
C SER A 75 -6.05 10.08 -10.44
N ALA A 76 -7.12 9.30 -10.29
CA ALA A 76 -7.05 7.93 -9.80
C ALA A 76 -6.06 7.08 -10.61
N LEU A 77 -6.14 7.17 -11.95
CA LEU A 77 -5.23 6.47 -12.85
C LEU A 77 -3.78 6.93 -12.68
N GLU A 78 -3.55 8.25 -12.63
CA GLU A 78 -2.21 8.80 -12.45
C GLU A 78 -1.59 8.44 -11.08
N ASN A 79 -2.42 8.34 -10.03
CA ASN A 79 -2.00 7.87 -8.73
C ASN A 79 -1.46 6.43 -8.76
N VAL A 80 -2.15 5.53 -9.47
CA VAL A 80 -1.74 4.12 -9.62
C VAL A 80 -0.51 4.01 -10.54
N MET A 81 -0.42 4.84 -11.58
CA MET A 81 0.70 4.87 -12.52
C MET A 81 2.00 5.40 -11.92
N GLU A 82 1.93 6.25 -10.90
CA GLU A 82 3.09 7.04 -10.46
C GLU A 82 4.32 6.19 -10.13
N GLY A 83 4.14 5.15 -9.32
CA GLY A 83 5.24 4.26 -8.93
C GLY A 83 5.80 3.46 -10.10
N LEU A 84 4.95 3.07 -11.06
CA LEU A 84 5.34 2.34 -12.27
C LEU A 84 6.28 3.19 -13.14
N VAL A 85 5.95 4.46 -13.34
CA VAL A 85 6.76 5.36 -14.18
C VAL A 85 8.02 5.82 -13.43
N THR A 86 7.87 6.29 -12.19
CA THR A 86 8.97 6.96 -11.48
C THR A 86 9.96 5.99 -10.86
N VAL A 87 9.49 4.87 -10.32
CA VAL A 87 10.31 3.89 -9.58
C VAL A 87 10.67 2.68 -10.44
N LYS A 88 9.71 2.11 -11.16
CA LYS A 88 9.95 0.96 -12.06
C LYS A 88 10.44 1.37 -13.45
N LYS A 89 10.42 2.67 -13.78
CA LYS A 89 10.88 3.23 -15.06
C LYS A 89 10.17 2.63 -16.28
N MET A 90 8.91 2.21 -16.12
CA MET A 90 8.08 1.74 -17.22
C MET A 90 7.72 2.88 -18.17
N SER A 91 7.45 2.55 -19.44
CA SER A 91 6.89 3.51 -20.38
C SER A 91 5.52 3.98 -19.89
N LYS A 92 5.11 5.20 -20.26
CA LYS A 92 3.78 5.70 -19.89
C LYS A 92 2.65 4.84 -20.44
N ALA A 93 2.85 4.21 -21.61
CA ALA A 93 1.87 3.33 -22.23
C ALA A 93 1.67 2.06 -21.39
N ASP A 94 2.77 1.34 -21.08
CA ASP A 94 2.70 0.10 -20.29
C ASP A 94 2.22 0.37 -18.85
N ALA A 95 2.67 1.48 -18.26
CA ALA A 95 2.21 1.89 -16.94
C ALA A 95 0.71 2.17 -16.92
N LYS A 96 0.18 2.80 -17.97
CA LYS A 96 -1.25 3.10 -18.11
C LYS A 96 -2.06 1.82 -18.25
N GLU A 97 -1.64 0.89 -19.11
CA GLU A 97 -2.31 -0.41 -19.29
C GLU A 97 -2.38 -1.19 -17.97
N ARG A 98 -1.23 -1.32 -17.29
CA ARG A 98 -1.16 -2.00 -15.99
C ARG A 98 -2.02 -1.33 -14.92
N ALA A 99 -1.97 0.00 -14.84
CA ALA A 99 -2.76 0.76 -13.88
C ALA A 99 -4.26 0.66 -14.16
N MET A 100 -4.67 0.64 -15.43
CA MET A 100 -6.06 0.42 -15.82
C MET A 100 -6.56 -0.96 -15.40
N GLY A 101 -5.79 -2.02 -15.62
CA GLY A 101 -6.16 -3.36 -15.17
C GLY A 101 -6.30 -3.46 -13.64
N LEU A 102 -5.49 -2.70 -12.88
CA LEU A 102 -5.63 -2.61 -11.43
C LEU A 102 -6.86 -1.83 -11.00
N LEU A 103 -7.18 -0.72 -11.66
CA LEU A 103 -8.41 0.04 -11.41
C LEU A 103 -9.67 -0.77 -11.73
N GLU A 104 -9.63 -1.58 -12.79
CA GLU A 104 -10.71 -2.50 -13.13
C GLU A 104 -10.93 -3.55 -12.05
N LYS A 105 -9.85 -4.19 -11.57
CA LYS A 105 -9.91 -5.16 -10.45
C LYS A 105 -10.53 -4.57 -9.19
N VAL A 106 -10.31 -3.29 -8.92
CA VAL A 106 -10.91 -2.61 -7.76
C VAL A 106 -12.22 -1.88 -8.06
N GLY A 107 -12.79 -2.06 -9.26
CA GLY A 107 -14.09 -1.53 -9.65
C GLY A 107 -14.15 0.00 -9.85
N LEU A 108 -13.05 0.63 -10.27
CA LEU A 108 -12.91 2.09 -10.37
C LEU A 108 -12.70 2.61 -11.80
N THR A 109 -12.96 1.80 -12.82
CA THR A 109 -12.80 2.19 -14.23
C THR A 109 -13.60 3.45 -14.59
N SER A 110 -14.82 3.60 -14.06
CA SER A 110 -15.70 4.74 -14.35
C SER A 110 -15.21 6.08 -13.78
N VAL A 111 -14.36 6.05 -12.75
CA VAL A 111 -13.84 7.24 -12.06
C VAL A 111 -12.34 7.44 -12.27
N LYS A 112 -11.73 6.72 -13.23
CA LYS A 112 -10.29 6.70 -13.48
C LYS A 112 -9.65 8.08 -13.70
N ASP A 113 -10.39 9.02 -14.28
CA ASP A 113 -9.92 10.37 -14.61
C ASP A 113 -10.25 11.40 -13.51
N GLN A 114 -10.98 11.00 -12.46
CA GLN A 114 -11.31 11.87 -11.34
C GLN A 114 -10.12 12.03 -10.39
N ARG A 115 -10.01 13.22 -9.77
CA ARG A 115 -9.01 13.52 -8.74
C ARG A 115 -9.53 13.17 -7.34
N PRO A 116 -8.64 12.98 -6.33
CA PRO A 116 -9.03 12.53 -4.99
C PRO A 116 -10.19 13.29 -4.34
N HIS A 117 -10.26 14.61 -4.50
CA HIS A 117 -11.34 15.43 -3.92
C HIS A 117 -12.74 15.12 -4.47
N ALA A 118 -12.83 14.49 -5.65
CA ALA A 118 -14.09 14.09 -6.28
C ALA A 118 -14.47 12.63 -5.97
N LEU A 119 -13.60 11.89 -5.28
CA LEU A 119 -13.81 10.48 -4.94
C LEU A 119 -14.35 10.35 -3.52
N SER A 120 -15.27 9.40 -3.30
CA SER A 120 -15.69 9.00 -1.95
C SER A 120 -14.52 8.39 -1.17
N GLY A 121 -14.62 8.33 0.17
CA GLY A 121 -13.60 7.70 1.01
C GLY A 121 -13.27 6.25 0.58
N GLY A 122 -14.31 5.46 0.31
CA GLY A 122 -14.15 4.08 -0.19
C GLY A 122 -13.47 4.00 -1.55
N GLN A 123 -13.77 4.94 -2.45
CA GLN A 123 -13.08 5.02 -3.74
C GLN A 123 -11.60 5.41 -3.55
N GLN A 124 -11.30 6.40 -2.71
CA GLN A 124 -9.92 6.80 -2.42
C GLN A 124 -9.12 5.64 -1.80
N GLN A 125 -9.72 4.87 -0.90
CA GLN A 125 -9.11 3.69 -0.32
C GLN A 125 -8.81 2.62 -1.38
N ARG A 126 -9.76 2.32 -2.27
CA ARG A 126 -9.55 1.36 -3.37
C ARG A 126 -8.47 1.84 -4.36
N VAL A 127 -8.36 3.14 -4.63
CA VAL A 127 -7.23 3.70 -5.40
C VAL A 127 -5.91 3.49 -4.66
N ALA A 128 -5.86 3.71 -3.34
CA ALA A 128 -4.66 3.51 -2.55
C ALA A 128 -4.21 2.03 -2.55
N ILE A 129 -5.15 1.09 -2.52
CA ILE A 129 -4.88 -0.35 -2.65
C ILE A 129 -4.34 -0.67 -4.05
N ALA A 130 -4.99 -0.21 -5.12
CA ALA A 130 -4.53 -0.41 -6.49
C ALA A 130 -3.11 0.15 -6.69
N ARG A 131 -2.82 1.32 -6.13
CA ARG A 131 -1.48 1.94 -6.17
C ARG A 131 -0.43 1.10 -5.43
N ALA A 132 -0.75 0.57 -4.26
CA ALA A 132 0.16 -0.31 -3.51
C ALA A 132 0.45 -1.60 -4.30
N LEU A 133 -0.57 -2.20 -4.91
CA LEU A 133 -0.47 -3.40 -5.74
C LEU A 133 0.32 -3.19 -7.03
N ALA A 134 0.29 -1.97 -7.60
CA ALA A 134 1.01 -1.66 -8.83
C ALA A 134 2.50 -2.01 -8.74
N MET A 135 3.09 -1.89 -7.55
CA MET A 135 4.51 -2.17 -7.32
C MET A 135 4.88 -3.66 -7.35
N ASN A 136 3.89 -4.56 -7.43
CA ASN A 136 4.03 -6.01 -7.31
C ASN A 136 4.75 -6.45 -6.03
N PRO A 137 4.23 -6.06 -4.85
CA PRO A 137 4.89 -6.33 -3.58
C PRO A 137 4.80 -7.82 -3.19
N GLN A 138 5.78 -8.27 -2.40
CA GLN A 138 5.79 -9.56 -1.71
C GLN A 138 4.97 -9.55 -0.42
N VAL A 139 4.77 -8.37 0.19
CA VAL A 139 3.95 -8.19 1.40
C VAL A 139 3.06 -6.96 1.27
N MET A 140 1.79 -7.10 1.68
CA MET A 140 0.84 -6.01 1.76
C MET A 140 0.65 -5.60 3.22
N LEU A 141 0.79 -4.31 3.51
CA LEU A 141 0.73 -3.72 4.83
C LEU A 141 -0.44 -2.73 4.87
N PHE A 142 -1.43 -3.02 5.71
CA PHE A 142 -2.62 -2.19 5.84
C PHE A 142 -2.64 -1.51 7.21
N ASP A 143 -2.59 -0.19 7.22
CA ASP A 143 -2.63 0.62 8.43
C ASP A 143 -4.03 1.22 8.59
N GLU A 144 -4.86 0.55 9.40
CA GLU A 144 -6.28 0.86 9.61
C GLU A 144 -7.07 1.10 8.31
N PRO A 145 -7.11 0.13 7.39
CA PRO A 145 -7.65 0.32 6.04
C PRO A 145 -9.16 0.61 5.97
N THR A 146 -9.88 0.52 7.10
CA THR A 146 -11.33 0.65 7.18
C THR A 146 -11.77 1.77 8.13
N SER A 147 -10.86 2.46 8.82
CA SER A 147 -11.23 3.41 9.88
C SER A 147 -11.82 4.72 9.36
N ALA A 148 -11.48 5.11 8.13
CA ALA A 148 -11.99 6.31 7.47
C ALA A 148 -13.15 6.02 6.50
N LEU A 149 -13.78 4.84 6.60
CA LEU A 149 -14.86 4.40 5.72
C LEU A 149 -16.18 4.27 6.45
N ASP A 150 -17.26 4.59 5.74
CA ASP A 150 -18.61 4.25 6.18
C ASP A 150 -18.77 2.72 6.31
N PRO A 151 -19.52 2.22 7.31
CA PRO A 151 -19.67 0.78 7.56
C PRO A 151 -20.11 -0.03 6.32
N GLU A 152 -20.93 0.57 5.46
CA GLU A 152 -21.42 -0.04 4.22
C GLU A 152 -20.29 -0.30 3.20
N LEU A 153 -19.23 0.52 3.22
CA LEU A 153 -18.10 0.46 2.28
C LEU A 153 -16.95 -0.43 2.77
N VAL A 154 -16.97 -0.83 4.05
CA VAL A 154 -15.93 -1.69 4.65
C VAL A 154 -15.88 -3.05 3.96
N ASN A 155 -17.04 -3.65 3.69
CA ASN A 155 -17.13 -4.97 3.06
C ASN A 155 -16.57 -4.98 1.64
N ASP A 156 -16.77 -3.90 0.89
CA ASP A 156 -16.22 -3.74 -0.46
C ASP A 156 -14.69 -3.75 -0.43
N VAL A 157 -14.09 -3.02 0.50
CA VAL A 157 -12.63 -2.94 0.65
C VAL A 157 -12.06 -4.27 1.13
N LEU A 158 -12.70 -4.92 2.11
CA LEU A 158 -12.27 -6.24 2.58
C LEU A 158 -12.38 -7.32 1.49
N ARG A 159 -13.38 -7.23 0.60
CA ARG A 159 -13.49 -8.14 -0.56
C ARG A 159 -12.31 -7.98 -1.49
N VAL A 160 -11.97 -6.74 -1.86
CA VAL A 160 -10.78 -6.45 -2.67
C VAL A 160 -9.53 -7.02 -1.99
N ILE A 161 -9.37 -6.88 -0.67
CA ILE A 161 -8.21 -7.42 0.05
C ILE A 161 -8.14 -8.96 -0.02
N LYS A 162 -9.29 -9.65 0.06
CA LYS A 162 -9.37 -11.13 0.02
C LYS A 162 -9.13 -11.72 -1.37
N GLU A 163 -9.37 -10.97 -2.43
CA GLU A 163 -9.21 -11.42 -3.82
C GLU A 163 -7.76 -11.27 -4.33
N LEU A 164 -6.85 -10.74 -3.50
CA LEU A 164 -5.43 -10.52 -3.78
C LEU A 164 -4.57 -11.68 -3.25
#